data_AF-A0A6J1EJL8-F1
#
_entry.id   AF-A0A6J1EJL8-F1
#
_cell.length_a   1.000
_cell.length_b   1.000
_cell.length_c   1.000
_cell.angle_alpha   90.00
_cell.angle_beta   90.00
_cell.angle_gamma   90.00
#
_symmetry.space_group_name_H-M   'P 1'
#
loop_
_entity.id
_entity.type
_entity.pdbx_description
1 polymer ?
#
loop_
_entity_poly.entity_id
_entity_poly.type
_entity_poly.pdbx_seq_one_letter_code
_entity_poly.pdbx_strand_id
1 'polypeptide(L)'
;MSRLDARWFIDIYERKVDMNPILLEIAKLDFNRVQSIHQEDLKYASRWWRSTRFSEKLSFARDRWMECFFWTMGMGFEPELSYFRRTATKIGVLITAIDDLYDVYGTLDELELFTEAVERWNVDALDQLPDYMKICFLGLHNSVNEMAFELLRDKGINVIQYLKKTWVDLCKSYILEARWYHTGYKPTLEEYLDNAWISIGGPLLLIHVYASETSPMIQDMESLEKHIDIIRCSSIIARLADDLGTSTV
;
A
#
# COMPACT_ATOMS: atom_id res chain seq x y z
N MET A 1 3.38 16.34 7.20
CA MET A 1 2.09 15.76 6.73
C MET A 1 0.99 16.58 7.36
N SER A 2 0.11 17.22 6.59
CA SER A 2 -0.82 18.25 7.09
C SER A 2 -1.59 17.84 8.34
N ARG A 3 -2.02 16.57 8.44
CA ARG A 3 -2.75 16.08 9.61
C ARG A 3 -1.91 16.03 10.89
N LEU A 4 -0.64 15.62 10.80
CA LEU A 4 0.30 15.63 11.93
C LEU A 4 0.70 17.06 12.29
N ASP A 5 0.96 17.88 11.27
CA ASP A 5 1.38 19.27 11.42
C ASP A 5 0.26 20.07 12.10
N ALA A 6 -1.01 19.81 11.76
CA ALA A 6 -2.17 20.42 12.41
C ALA A 6 -2.23 20.11 13.90
N ARG A 7 -1.99 18.85 14.33
CA ARG A 7 -1.98 18.50 15.76
C ARG A 7 -0.95 19.31 16.50
N TRP A 8 0.28 19.36 15.99
CA TRP A 8 1.37 20.12 16.59
C TRP A 8 1.11 21.62 16.59
N PHE A 9 0.59 22.14 15.48
CA PHE A 9 0.36 23.57 15.31
C PHE A 9 -0.80 24.10 16.16
N ILE A 10 -1.82 23.28 16.46
CA ILE A 10 -2.88 23.65 17.41
C ILE A 10 -2.28 24.02 18.78
N ASP A 11 -1.32 23.23 19.28
CA ASP A 11 -0.68 23.48 20.59
C ASP A 11 0.20 24.73 20.57
N ILE A 12 0.82 25.03 19.44
CA ILE A 12 1.62 26.25 19.27
C ILE A 12 0.72 27.47 19.15
N TYR A 13 -0.35 27.37 18.36
CA TYR A 13 -1.29 28.45 18.12
C TYR A 13 -1.96 28.89 19.42
N GLU A 14 -2.30 27.95 20.30
CA GLU A 14 -2.84 28.22 21.65
C GLU A 14 -1.93 29.11 22.52
N ARG A 15 -0.61 29.09 22.29
CA ARG A 15 0.38 29.86 23.07
C ARG A 15 0.71 31.21 22.45
N LYS A 16 0.17 31.53 21.27
CA LYS A 16 0.46 32.80 20.60
C LYS A 16 -0.27 33.96 21.28
N VAL A 17 0.40 35.11 21.31
CA VAL A 17 -0.15 36.34 21.89
C VAL A 17 -1.34 36.88 21.07
N ASP A 18 -1.32 36.67 19.75
CA ASP A 18 -2.34 37.10 18.78
C ASP A 18 -3.33 35.97 18.42
N MET A 19 -3.45 34.95 19.26
CA MET A 19 -4.36 33.81 19.06
C MET A 19 -5.82 34.26 19.03
N ASN A 20 -6.59 33.77 18.06
CA ASN A 20 -8.03 33.95 17.98
C ASN A 20 -8.75 32.76 18.65
N PRO A 21 -9.48 32.98 19.76
CA PRO A 21 -10.09 31.89 20.54
C PRO A 21 -11.14 31.10 19.76
N ILE A 22 -11.90 31.76 18.86
CA ILE A 22 -12.90 31.10 18.03
C ILE A 22 -12.22 30.17 17.02
N LEU A 23 -11.11 30.61 16.41
CA LEU A 23 -10.35 29.77 15.48
C LEU A 23 -9.72 28.56 16.19
N LEU A 24 -9.15 28.76 17.38
CA LEU A 24 -8.58 27.68 18.18
C LEU A 24 -9.64 26.63 18.56
N GLU A 25 -10.82 27.08 18.98
CA GLU A 25 -11.94 26.21 19.33
C GLU A 25 -12.40 25.38 18.12
N ILE A 26 -12.60 26.03 16.96
CA ILE A 26 -12.97 25.34 15.71
C ILE A 26 -11.89 24.32 15.33
N ALA A 27 -10.60 24.68 15.41
CA ALA A 27 -9.51 23.77 15.07
C ALA A 27 -9.47 22.52 15.96
N LYS A 28 -9.68 22.68 17.28
CA LYS A 28 -9.75 21.55 18.22
C LYS A 28 -10.99 20.67 17.97
N LEU A 29 -12.15 21.29 17.75
CA LEU A 29 -13.40 20.57 17.48
C LEU A 29 -13.33 19.77 16.17
N ASP A 30 -12.87 20.40 15.08
CA ASP A 30 -12.71 19.72 13.79
C ASP A 30 -11.67 18.60 13.87
N PHE A 31 -10.54 18.85 14.55
CA PHE A 31 -9.52 17.82 14.76
C PHE A 31 -10.09 16.59 15.44
N ASN A 32 -10.84 16.76 16.54
CA ASN A 32 -11.45 15.65 17.27
C ASN A 32 -12.55 14.96 16.46
N ARG A 33 -13.36 15.72 15.71
CA ARG A 33 -14.38 15.17 14.80
C ARG A 33 -13.76 14.25 13.76
N VAL A 34 -12.75 14.74 13.02
CA VAL A 34 -12.05 13.95 12.00
C VAL A 34 -11.33 12.74 12.63
N GLN A 35 -10.73 12.89 13.82
CA GLN A 35 -10.09 11.78 14.52
C GLN A 35 -11.09 10.67 14.88
N SER A 36 -12.34 11.01 15.21
CA SER A 36 -13.36 10.00 15.50
C SER A 36 -13.66 9.12 14.27
N ILE A 37 -13.66 9.71 13.07
CA ILE A 37 -13.81 8.99 11.80
C ILE A 37 -12.59 8.09 11.54
N HIS A 38 -11.38 8.60 11.76
CA HIS A 38 -10.16 7.78 11.67
C HIS A 38 -10.19 6.59 12.63
N GLN A 39 -10.74 6.74 13.84
CA GLN A 39 -10.89 5.63 14.78
C GLN A 39 -11.91 4.58 14.30
N GLU A 40 -12.98 4.99 13.62
CA GLU A 40 -13.92 4.04 13.01
C GLU A 40 -13.29 3.29 11.83
N ASP A 41 -12.52 3.97 10.99
CA ASP A 41 -11.75 3.33 9.91
C ASP A 41 -10.71 2.36 10.48
N LEU A 42 -10.04 2.74 11.57
CA LEU A 42 -9.08 1.88 12.26
C LEU A 42 -9.75 0.63 12.83
N LYS A 43 -10.93 0.75 13.44
CA LYS A 43 -11.71 -0.41 13.92
C LYS A 43 -12.12 -1.33 12.77
N TYR A 44 -12.45 -0.77 11.60
CA TYR A 44 -12.72 -1.56 10.41
C TYR A 44 -11.48 -2.32 9.94
N ALA A 45 -10.35 -1.62 9.76
CA ALA A 45 -9.09 -2.22 9.33
C ALA A 45 -8.61 -3.29 10.33
N SER A 46 -8.75 -3.06 11.63
CA SER A 46 -8.40 -4.01 12.68
C SER A 46 -9.24 -5.28 12.63
N ARG A 47 -10.55 -5.17 12.37
CA ARG A 47 -11.43 -6.35 12.20
C ARG A 47 -11.04 -7.17 10.98
N TRP A 48 -10.77 -6.50 9.86
CA TRP A 48 -10.26 -7.16 8.66
C TRP A 48 -8.92 -7.86 8.92
N TRP A 49 -7.94 -7.17 9.51
CA TRP A 49 -6.62 -7.74 9.84
C TRP A 49 -6.74 -8.99 10.71
N ARG A 50 -7.56 -8.94 11.77
CA ARG A 50 -7.80 -10.12 12.62
C ARG A 50 -8.46 -11.27 11.85
N SER A 51 -9.33 -10.97 10.89
CA SER A 51 -10.01 -12.00 10.10
C SER A 51 -9.08 -12.74 9.14
N THR A 52 -8.00 -12.11 8.67
CA THR A 52 -7.02 -12.76 7.79
C THR A 52 -6.14 -13.77 8.52
N ARG A 53 -5.96 -13.59 9.85
CA ARG A 53 -5.02 -14.35 10.69
C ARG A 53 -3.59 -14.37 10.15
N PHE A 54 -3.20 -13.36 9.36
CA PHE A 54 -1.87 -13.31 8.77
C PHE A 54 -0.76 -13.19 9.83
N SER A 55 -0.97 -12.47 10.94
CA SER A 55 0.01 -12.44 12.04
C SER A 55 0.33 -13.82 12.62
N GLU A 56 -0.63 -14.75 12.59
CA GLU A 56 -0.45 -16.12 13.09
C GLU A 56 0.06 -17.08 12.02
N LYS A 57 -0.27 -16.83 10.74
CA LYS A 57 -0.01 -17.73 9.62
C LYS A 57 1.23 -17.36 8.79
N LEU A 58 1.61 -16.10 8.80
CA LEU A 58 2.75 -15.52 8.13
C LEU A 58 3.72 -14.99 9.19
N SER A 59 4.21 -15.88 10.06
CA SER A 59 5.08 -15.51 11.19
C SER A 59 6.42 -14.88 10.78
N PHE A 60 6.78 -14.97 9.51
CA PHE A 60 7.94 -14.31 8.93
C PHE A 60 7.71 -12.82 8.64
N ALA A 61 6.46 -12.43 8.41
CA ALA A 61 6.10 -11.07 8.06
C ALA A 61 5.94 -10.20 9.31
N ARG A 62 6.38 -8.95 9.23
CA ARG A 62 6.26 -7.94 10.28
C ARG A 62 4.77 -7.56 10.43
N ASP A 63 4.27 -7.60 11.66
CA ASP A 63 2.91 -7.14 11.96
C ASP A 63 2.87 -5.60 12.03
N ARG A 64 2.55 -4.95 10.90
CA ARG A 64 2.63 -3.48 10.71
C ARG A 64 1.31 -2.81 10.31
N TRP A 65 0.16 -3.46 10.55
CA TRP A 65 -1.13 -2.92 10.09
C TRP A 65 -1.46 -1.54 10.68
N MET A 66 -1.02 -1.25 11.91
CA MET A 66 -1.20 0.06 12.55
C MET A 66 -0.40 1.15 11.83
N GLU A 67 0.84 0.84 11.47
CA GLU A 67 1.74 1.72 10.73
C GLU A 67 1.23 1.93 9.30
N CYS A 68 0.76 0.86 8.63
CA CYS A 68 0.10 0.96 7.33
C CYS A 68 -1.12 1.89 7.41
N PHE A 69 -1.96 1.76 8.44
CA PHE A 69 -3.09 2.66 8.64
C PHE A 69 -2.65 4.11 8.86
N PHE A 70 -1.61 4.31 9.68
CA PHE A 70 -1.06 5.63 9.96
C PHE A 70 -0.58 6.34 8.68
N TRP A 71 0.08 5.63 7.78
CA TRP A 71 0.50 6.16 6.47
C TRP A 71 -0.68 6.69 5.65
N THR A 72 -1.84 6.02 5.69
CA THR A 72 -3.02 6.47 4.94
C THR A 72 -3.54 7.82 5.43
N MET A 73 -3.41 8.14 6.72
CA MET A 73 -3.78 9.46 7.26
C MET A 73 -2.85 10.57 6.77
N GLY A 74 -1.63 10.24 6.34
CA GLY A 74 -0.72 11.18 5.70
C GLY A 74 -1.10 11.50 4.26
N MET A 75 -1.72 10.54 3.58
CA MET A 75 -2.09 10.61 2.16
C MET A 75 -3.50 11.17 1.92
N GLY A 76 -4.45 10.84 2.78
CA GLY A 76 -5.85 11.28 2.67
C GLY A 76 -6.53 11.31 4.05
N PHE A 77 -6.43 12.45 4.73
CA PHE A 77 -6.98 12.63 6.09
C PHE A 77 -8.44 13.13 6.07
N GLU A 78 -8.92 13.61 4.93
CA GLU A 78 -10.25 14.16 4.72
C GLU A 78 -11.31 13.13 5.11
N PRO A 79 -12.36 13.52 5.87
CA PRO A 79 -13.32 12.56 6.41
C PRO A 79 -14.04 11.73 5.34
N GLU A 80 -14.22 12.27 4.14
CA GLU A 80 -14.83 11.62 2.98
C GLU A 80 -14.02 10.44 2.45
N LEU A 81 -12.70 10.43 2.66
CA LEU A 81 -11.76 9.41 2.17
C LEU A 81 -11.67 8.17 3.08
N SER A 82 -12.78 7.78 3.72
CA SER A 82 -12.84 6.62 4.62
C SER A 82 -12.62 5.30 3.88
N TYR A 83 -13.17 5.16 2.67
CA TYR A 83 -12.96 3.97 1.84
C TYR A 83 -11.49 3.86 1.42
N PHE A 84 -10.92 4.94 0.86
CA PHE A 84 -9.49 5.07 0.61
C PHE A 84 -8.63 4.58 1.76
N ARG A 85 -8.79 5.12 2.98
CA ARG A 85 -7.93 4.75 4.12
C ARG A 85 -8.02 3.26 4.46
N ARG A 86 -9.22 2.69 4.44
CA ARG A 86 -9.43 1.26 4.72
C ARG A 86 -8.75 0.40 3.66
N THR A 87 -8.98 0.70 2.39
CA THR A 87 -8.44 -0.04 1.24
C THR A 87 -6.92 0.09 1.16
N ALA A 88 -6.38 1.30 1.28
CA ALA A 88 -4.94 1.56 1.31
C ALA A 88 -4.24 0.84 2.48
N THR A 89 -4.90 0.72 3.64
CA THR A 89 -4.37 -0.06 4.76
C THR A 89 -4.27 -1.55 4.42
N LYS A 90 -5.32 -2.13 3.82
CA LYS A 90 -5.29 -3.54 3.37
C LYS A 90 -4.14 -3.79 2.39
N ILE A 91 -3.96 -2.89 1.43
CA ILE A 91 -2.91 -2.95 0.43
C ILE A 91 -1.53 -2.83 1.08
N GLY A 92 -1.32 -1.85 1.95
CA GLY A 92 -0.05 -1.66 2.65
C GLY A 92 0.37 -2.90 3.43
N VAL A 93 -0.57 -3.54 4.14
CA VAL A 93 -0.32 -4.79 4.86
C VAL A 93 0.10 -5.93 3.92
N LEU A 94 -0.57 -6.06 2.77
CA LEU A 94 -0.22 -7.08 1.78
C LEU A 94 1.15 -6.80 1.15
N ILE A 95 1.46 -5.53 0.84
CA ILE A 95 2.79 -5.13 0.34
C ILE A 95 3.85 -5.52 1.36
N THR A 96 3.69 -5.17 2.64
CA THR A 96 4.67 -5.49 3.69
C THR A 96 4.86 -7.00 3.86
N ALA A 97 3.78 -7.79 3.83
CA ALA A 97 3.90 -9.24 3.96
C ALA A 97 4.62 -9.88 2.77
N ILE A 98 4.42 -9.35 1.56
CA ILE A 98 5.09 -9.83 0.35
C ILE A 98 6.53 -9.30 0.30
N ASP A 99 6.80 -8.07 0.72
CA ASP A 99 8.17 -7.54 0.88
C ASP A 99 9.02 -8.45 1.77
N ASP A 100 8.52 -8.80 2.97
CA ASP A 100 9.21 -9.73 3.88
C ASP A 100 9.36 -11.15 3.30
N LEU A 101 8.43 -11.57 2.43
CA LEU A 101 8.54 -12.83 1.72
C LEU A 101 9.76 -12.83 0.79
N TYR A 102 9.97 -11.77 0.01
CA TYR A 102 11.08 -11.68 -0.95
C TYR A 102 12.42 -11.34 -0.30
N ASP A 103 12.45 -10.44 0.69
CA ASP A 103 13.69 -9.90 1.24
C ASP A 103 14.28 -10.75 2.37
N VAL A 104 13.45 -11.49 3.11
CA VAL A 104 13.87 -12.14 4.36
C VAL A 104 13.68 -13.66 4.32
N TYR A 105 12.54 -14.13 3.82
CA TYR A 105 12.11 -15.50 4.13
C TYR A 105 12.22 -16.49 2.98
N GLY A 106 11.75 -16.13 1.77
CA GLY A 106 11.69 -17.04 0.63
C GLY A 106 13.07 -17.33 0.04
N THR A 107 13.28 -18.56 -0.40
CA THR A 107 14.44 -18.89 -1.25
C THR A 107 14.19 -18.47 -2.69
N LEU A 108 15.25 -18.18 -3.46
CA LEU A 108 15.10 -17.72 -4.85
C LEU A 108 14.19 -18.65 -5.68
N ASP A 109 14.34 -19.97 -5.58
CA ASP A 109 13.50 -20.94 -6.31
C ASP A 109 12.01 -20.85 -5.89
N GLU A 110 11.73 -20.65 -4.61
CA GLU A 110 10.35 -20.46 -4.12
C GLU A 110 9.79 -19.11 -4.57
N LEU A 111 10.61 -18.05 -4.62
CA LEU A 111 10.20 -16.71 -5.05
C LEU A 111 9.87 -16.67 -6.55
N GLU A 112 10.58 -17.44 -7.37
CA GLU A 112 10.23 -17.63 -8.79
C GLU A 112 8.84 -18.27 -8.93
N LEU A 113 8.55 -19.32 -8.16
CA LEU A 113 7.24 -19.98 -8.15
C LEU A 113 6.13 -19.03 -7.67
N PHE A 114 6.40 -18.23 -6.63
CA PHE A 114 5.44 -17.25 -6.14
C PHE A 114 5.17 -16.16 -7.19
N THR A 115 6.21 -15.65 -7.84
CA THR A 115 6.09 -14.65 -8.93
C THR A 115 5.23 -15.22 -10.06
N GLU A 116 5.49 -16.46 -10.48
CA GLU A 116 4.73 -17.14 -11.54
C GLU A 116 3.27 -17.35 -11.13
N ALA A 117 3.00 -17.71 -9.87
CA ALA A 117 1.64 -17.85 -9.36
C ALA A 117 0.87 -16.52 -9.41
N VAL A 118 1.50 -15.41 -9.02
CA VAL A 118 0.92 -14.06 -9.10
C VAL A 118 0.69 -13.66 -10.56
N GLU A 119 1.62 -13.95 -11.47
CA GLU A 119 1.47 -13.65 -12.90
C GLU A 119 0.32 -14.44 -13.54
N ARG A 120 0.20 -15.74 -13.22
CA ARG A 120 -0.91 -16.58 -13.70
C ARG A 120 -2.24 -16.17 -13.10
N TRP A 121 -2.23 -15.65 -11.88
CA TRP A 121 -3.42 -15.27 -11.11
C TRP A 121 -4.50 -16.38 -11.09
N ASN A 122 -4.07 -17.63 -10.89
CA ASN A 122 -4.96 -18.79 -10.85
C ASN A 122 -4.74 -19.56 -9.55
N VAL A 123 -5.84 -19.97 -8.90
CA VAL A 123 -5.83 -20.78 -7.69
C VAL A 123 -5.20 -22.15 -7.90
N ASP A 124 -5.18 -22.67 -9.13
CA ASP A 124 -4.49 -23.93 -9.46
C ASP A 124 -2.97 -23.85 -9.23
N ALA A 125 -2.39 -22.64 -9.16
CA ALA A 125 -0.98 -22.45 -8.84
C ALA A 125 -0.65 -22.78 -7.37
N LEU A 126 -1.66 -22.88 -6.50
CA LEU A 126 -1.47 -23.21 -5.08
C LEU A 126 -0.75 -24.54 -4.87
N ASP A 127 -0.98 -25.53 -5.72
CA ASP A 127 -0.40 -26.88 -5.57
C ASP A 127 1.12 -26.88 -5.72
N GLN A 128 1.69 -25.85 -6.35
CA GLN A 128 3.13 -25.71 -6.59
C GLN A 128 3.83 -24.89 -5.51
N LEU A 129 3.09 -24.19 -4.66
CA LEU A 129 3.64 -23.31 -3.63
C LEU A 129 3.85 -24.05 -2.30
N PRO A 130 4.85 -23.65 -1.49
CA PRO A 130 4.92 -24.00 -0.08
C PRO A 130 3.69 -23.52 0.70
N ASP A 131 3.34 -24.18 1.80
CA ASP A 131 2.11 -23.88 2.56
C ASP A 131 2.02 -22.42 3.06
N TYR A 132 3.14 -21.81 3.44
CA TYR A 132 3.16 -20.41 3.87
C TYR A 132 2.88 -19.44 2.70
N MET A 133 3.41 -19.74 1.52
CA MET A 133 3.17 -18.98 0.29
C MET A 133 1.74 -19.16 -0.22
N LYS A 134 1.12 -20.34 -0.03
CA LYS A 134 -0.29 -20.55 -0.37
C LYS A 134 -1.20 -19.58 0.38
N ILE A 135 -0.96 -19.39 1.67
CA ILE A 135 -1.74 -18.46 2.50
C ILE A 135 -1.54 -17.03 2.03
N CYS A 136 -0.29 -16.64 1.76
CA CYS A 136 0.05 -15.31 1.26
C CYS A 136 -0.62 -15.03 -0.11
N PHE A 137 -0.46 -15.94 -1.07
CA PHE A 137 -1.03 -15.83 -2.41
C PHE A 137 -2.56 -15.79 -2.38
N LEU A 138 -3.21 -16.72 -1.66
CA LEU A 138 -4.67 -16.75 -1.59
C LEU A 138 -5.23 -15.52 -0.86
N GLY A 139 -4.50 -15.05 0.15
CA GLY A 139 -4.78 -13.80 0.85
C GLY A 139 -4.77 -12.58 -0.07
N LEU A 140 -3.72 -12.45 -0.88
CA LEU A 140 -3.60 -11.43 -1.93
C LEU A 140 -4.74 -11.57 -2.96
N HIS A 141 -4.89 -12.77 -3.53
CA HIS A 141 -5.85 -13.07 -4.58
C HIS A 141 -7.28 -12.70 -4.16
N ASN A 142 -7.70 -13.14 -2.97
CA ASN A 142 -9.03 -12.88 -2.44
C ASN A 142 -9.23 -11.39 -2.13
N SER A 143 -8.23 -10.72 -1.54
CA SER A 143 -8.34 -9.29 -1.21
C SER A 143 -8.51 -8.43 -2.46
N VAL A 144 -7.73 -8.70 -3.50
CA VAL A 144 -7.79 -7.94 -4.77
C VAL A 144 -9.08 -8.23 -5.53
N ASN A 145 -9.53 -9.49 -5.56
CA ASN A 145 -10.80 -9.83 -6.17
C ASN A 145 -11.99 -9.24 -5.41
N GLU A 146 -11.94 -9.18 -4.07
CA GLU A 146 -12.94 -8.49 -3.24
C GLU A 146 -13.01 -7.01 -3.61
N MET A 147 -11.87 -6.31 -3.65
CA MET A 147 -11.81 -4.90 -4.05
C MET A 147 -12.37 -4.67 -5.46
N ALA A 148 -11.99 -5.50 -6.43
CA ALA A 148 -12.51 -5.40 -7.79
C ALA A 148 -14.03 -5.68 -7.85
N PHE A 149 -14.52 -6.63 -7.05
CA PHE A 149 -15.95 -6.94 -6.96
C PHE A 149 -16.75 -5.79 -6.34
N GLU A 150 -16.25 -5.15 -5.27
CA GLU A 150 -16.88 -3.97 -4.67
C GLU A 150 -17.03 -2.85 -5.70
N LEU A 151 -15.99 -2.57 -6.49
CA LEU A 151 -16.03 -1.55 -7.54
C LEU A 151 -16.99 -1.90 -8.68
N LEU A 152 -17.03 -3.18 -9.09
CA LEU A 152 -18.00 -3.64 -10.08
C LEU A 152 -19.44 -3.53 -9.56
N ARG A 153 -19.69 -3.92 -8.31
CA ARG A 153 -21.02 -3.90 -7.68
C ARG A 153 -21.53 -2.47 -7.49
N ASP A 154 -20.69 -1.60 -6.95
CA ASP A 154 -21.12 -0.27 -6.48
C ASP A 154 -21.01 0.80 -7.58
N LYS A 155 -20.09 0.61 -8.54
CA LYS A 155 -19.79 1.60 -9.59
C LYS A 155 -19.97 1.06 -11.01
N GLY A 156 -20.16 -0.25 -11.20
CA GLY A 156 -20.29 -0.86 -12.53
C GLY A 156 -18.97 -0.94 -13.31
N ILE A 157 -17.82 -0.73 -12.67
CA ILE A 157 -16.52 -0.64 -13.34
C ILE A 157 -15.72 -1.92 -13.07
N ASN A 158 -15.29 -2.60 -14.13
CA ASN A 158 -14.43 -3.77 -14.02
C ASN A 158 -12.94 -3.34 -14.08
N VAL A 159 -12.30 -3.24 -12.93
CA VAL A 159 -10.87 -2.84 -12.82
C VAL A 159 -9.91 -4.00 -12.55
N ILE A 160 -10.42 -5.25 -12.53
CA ILE A 160 -9.68 -6.39 -11.99
C ILE A 160 -8.34 -6.61 -12.70
N GLN A 161 -8.28 -6.44 -14.02
CA GLN A 161 -7.06 -6.62 -14.80
C GLN A 161 -5.98 -5.60 -14.45
N TYR A 162 -6.37 -4.35 -14.18
CA TYR A 162 -5.43 -3.29 -13.78
C TYR A 162 -4.88 -3.52 -12.38
N LEU A 163 -5.74 -3.88 -11.42
CA LEU A 163 -5.30 -4.18 -10.06
C LEU A 163 -4.34 -5.37 -10.06
N LYS A 164 -4.69 -6.46 -10.75
CA LYS A 164 -3.81 -7.62 -10.95
C LYS A 164 -2.45 -7.23 -11.52
N LYS A 165 -2.45 -6.46 -12.62
CA LYS A 165 -1.22 -6.02 -13.28
C LYS A 165 -0.26 -5.33 -12.32
N THR A 166 -0.76 -4.45 -11.44
CA THR A 166 0.11 -3.75 -10.49
C THR A 166 0.77 -4.68 -9.46
N TRP A 167 0.09 -5.75 -9.02
CA TRP A 167 0.70 -6.77 -8.15
C TRP A 167 1.72 -7.63 -8.87
N VAL A 168 1.48 -7.94 -10.15
CA VAL A 168 2.44 -8.64 -11.01
C VAL A 168 3.70 -7.78 -11.20
N ASP A 169 3.53 -6.50 -11.54
CA ASP A 169 4.64 -5.58 -11.75
C ASP A 169 5.46 -5.40 -10.46
N LEU A 170 4.81 -5.32 -9.29
CA LEU A 170 5.48 -5.30 -7.98
C LEU A 170 6.29 -6.59 -7.74
N CYS A 171 5.68 -7.77 -7.88
CA CYS A 171 6.40 -9.04 -7.69
C CYS A 171 7.57 -9.21 -8.67
N LYS A 172 7.43 -8.72 -9.90
CA LYS A 172 8.51 -8.71 -10.91
C LYS A 172 9.67 -7.79 -10.49
N SER A 173 9.37 -6.67 -9.85
CA SER A 173 10.41 -5.79 -9.31
C SER A 173 11.12 -6.40 -8.10
N TYR A 174 10.38 -7.09 -7.21
CA TYR A 174 10.97 -7.79 -6.07
C TYR A 174 11.84 -8.98 -6.49
N ILE A 175 11.40 -9.84 -7.43
CA ILE A 175 12.23 -10.97 -7.89
C ILE A 175 13.50 -10.47 -8.57
N LEU A 176 13.47 -9.31 -9.24
CA LEU A 176 14.67 -8.72 -9.83
C LEU A 176 15.69 -8.32 -8.76
N GLU A 177 15.24 -7.66 -7.69
CA GLU A 177 16.08 -7.30 -6.54
C GLU A 177 16.63 -8.55 -5.84
N ALA A 178 15.79 -9.58 -5.63
CA ALA A 178 16.22 -10.85 -5.05
C ALA A 178 17.29 -11.55 -5.93
N ARG A 179 17.13 -11.54 -7.26
CA ARG A 179 18.15 -12.06 -8.19
C ARG A 179 19.45 -11.27 -8.11
N TRP A 180 19.39 -9.94 -8.03
CA TRP A 180 20.59 -9.12 -7.84
C TRP A 180 21.32 -9.49 -6.55
N TYR A 181 20.58 -9.60 -5.44
CA TYR A 181 21.11 -10.00 -4.14
C TYR A 181 21.79 -11.38 -4.19
N HIS A 182 21.11 -12.40 -4.71
CA HIS A 182 21.61 -13.77 -4.74
C HIS A 182 22.80 -13.98 -5.69
N THR A 183 22.86 -13.24 -6.80
CA THR A 183 23.98 -13.33 -7.76
C THR A 183 25.17 -12.45 -7.36
N GLY A 184 25.01 -11.58 -6.36
CA GLY A 184 25.99 -10.56 -6.01
C GLY A 184 26.13 -9.47 -7.07
N TYR A 185 25.15 -9.34 -7.97
CA TYR A 185 25.10 -8.27 -8.96
C TYR A 185 24.92 -6.93 -8.26
N LYS A 186 25.71 -5.93 -8.68
CA LYS A 186 25.63 -4.57 -8.15
C LYS A 186 25.09 -3.67 -9.27
N PRO A 187 23.79 -3.33 -9.25
CA PRO A 187 23.22 -2.46 -10.26
C PRO A 187 23.86 -1.07 -10.18
N THR A 188 23.88 -0.38 -11.32
CA THR A 188 24.10 1.07 -11.34
C THR A 188 22.95 1.79 -10.64
N LEU A 189 23.16 3.06 -10.26
CA LEU A 189 22.10 3.87 -9.65
C LEU A 189 20.87 3.98 -10.57
N GLU A 190 21.08 4.10 -11.88
CA GLU A 190 19.99 4.19 -12.87
C GLU A 190 19.20 2.88 -12.95
N GLU A 191 19.89 1.74 -13.10
CA GLU A 191 19.25 0.41 -13.10
C GLU A 191 18.47 0.15 -11.80
N TYR A 192 19.06 0.52 -10.66
CA TYR A 192 18.39 0.40 -9.37
C TYR A 192 17.13 1.27 -9.34
N LEU A 193 17.24 2.58 -9.63
CA LEU A 193 16.12 3.50 -9.55
C LEU A 193 15.00 3.19 -10.54
N ASP A 194 15.31 2.60 -11.70
CA ASP A 194 14.32 2.16 -12.69
C ASP A 194 13.48 0.96 -12.20
N ASN A 195 14.00 0.17 -11.26
CA ASN A 195 13.24 -0.87 -10.56
C ASN A 195 12.62 -0.37 -9.24
N ALA A 196 13.39 0.39 -8.47
CA ALA A 196 13.13 0.69 -7.07
C ALA A 196 11.88 1.56 -6.86
N TRP A 197 11.52 2.38 -7.85
CA TRP A 197 10.27 3.17 -7.82
C TRP A 197 9.01 2.29 -7.97
N ILE A 198 9.14 1.08 -8.51
CA ILE A 198 8.08 0.07 -8.55
C ILE A 198 8.11 -0.75 -7.27
N SER A 199 9.28 -1.23 -6.87
CA SER A 199 9.44 -2.11 -5.69
C SER A 199 9.01 -1.45 -4.38
N ILE A 200 9.04 -0.12 -4.28
CA ILE A 200 8.51 0.59 -3.10
C ILE A 200 6.98 0.46 -2.95
N GLY A 201 6.27 -0.11 -3.94
CA GLY A 201 4.81 -0.31 -3.90
C GLY A 201 3.98 0.96 -4.12
N GLY A 202 4.63 2.10 -4.36
CA GLY A 202 3.99 3.40 -4.62
C GLY A 202 3.02 3.38 -5.81
N PRO A 203 3.41 2.90 -7.00
CA PRO A 203 2.54 2.86 -8.17
C PRO A 203 1.31 1.98 -7.93
N LEU A 204 1.50 0.83 -7.29
CA LEU A 204 0.44 -0.11 -6.95
C LEU A 204 -0.61 0.55 -6.06
N LEU A 205 -0.16 1.19 -4.98
CA LEU A 205 -1.04 1.86 -4.03
C LEU A 205 -1.85 2.97 -4.73
N LEU A 206 -1.17 3.84 -5.49
CA LEU A 206 -1.81 4.96 -6.17
C LEU A 206 -2.85 4.52 -7.20
N ILE A 207 -2.58 3.46 -7.96
CA ILE A 207 -3.53 2.91 -8.95
C ILE A 207 -4.76 2.30 -8.27
N HIS A 208 -4.57 1.54 -7.19
CA HIS A 208 -5.70 0.99 -6.43
C HIS A 208 -6.60 2.09 -5.85
N VAL A 209 -5.98 3.17 -5.38
CA VAL A 209 -6.66 4.33 -4.81
C VAL A 209 -7.41 5.10 -5.89
N TYR A 210 -6.78 5.33 -7.04
CA TYR A 210 -7.40 5.99 -8.18
C TYR A 210 -8.65 5.25 -8.66
N ALA A 211 -8.57 3.92 -8.75
CA ALA A 211 -9.70 3.05 -9.07
C ALA A 211 -10.83 3.16 -8.02
N SER A 212 -10.44 3.26 -6.75
CA SER A 212 -11.34 3.30 -5.61
C SER A 212 -12.14 4.59 -5.49
N GLU A 213 -11.53 5.74 -5.70
CA GLU A 213 -12.15 7.05 -5.43
C GLU A 213 -12.79 7.66 -6.69
N THR A 214 -12.09 7.63 -7.82
CA THR A 214 -12.44 8.48 -8.98
C THR A 214 -13.61 7.94 -9.82
N SER A 215 -14.09 6.73 -9.55
CA SER A 215 -15.01 6.01 -10.44
C SER A 215 -14.56 6.11 -11.90
N PRO A 216 -13.29 5.78 -12.21
CA PRO A 216 -12.72 6.06 -13.52
C PRO A 216 -13.47 5.31 -14.62
N MET A 217 -13.67 5.93 -15.78
CA MET A 217 -14.05 5.18 -16.97
C MET A 217 -12.90 4.22 -17.31
N ILE A 218 -13.20 3.08 -17.95
CA ILE A 218 -12.15 2.13 -18.41
C ILE A 218 -11.07 2.86 -19.22
N GLN A 219 -11.49 3.84 -20.03
CA GLN A 219 -10.61 4.68 -20.83
C GLN A 219 -9.66 5.55 -19.98
N ASP A 220 -10.06 5.92 -18.76
CA ASP A 220 -9.21 6.65 -17.84
C ASP A 220 -8.13 5.74 -17.23
N MET A 221 -8.46 4.46 -16.98
CA MET A 221 -7.51 3.44 -16.54
C MET A 221 -6.49 3.09 -17.64
N GLU A 222 -6.91 3.05 -18.91
CA GLU A 222 -5.98 2.95 -20.05
C GLU A 222 -5.11 4.20 -20.18
N SER A 223 -5.62 5.36 -19.76
CA SER A 223 -4.88 6.62 -19.75
C SER A 223 -3.99 6.83 -18.54
N LEU A 224 -3.89 5.86 -17.60
CA LEU A 224 -2.94 5.91 -16.48
C LEU A 224 -1.49 6.09 -16.96
N GLU A 225 -1.16 5.62 -18.17
CA GLU A 225 0.11 5.91 -18.85
C GLU A 225 0.37 7.41 -18.99
N LYS A 226 -0.66 8.25 -19.16
CA LYS A 226 -0.53 9.72 -19.21
C LYS A 226 -0.19 10.34 -17.86
N HIS A 227 -0.46 9.63 -16.77
CA HIS A 227 -0.15 10.05 -15.40
C HIS A 227 1.09 9.34 -14.84
N ILE A 228 1.81 8.58 -15.67
CA ILE A 228 2.96 7.79 -15.25
C ILE A 228 4.04 8.67 -14.62
N ASP A 229 4.22 9.90 -15.10
CA ASP A 229 5.22 10.82 -14.55
C ASP A 229 4.91 11.24 -13.12
N ILE A 230 3.64 11.48 -12.77
CA ILE A 230 3.25 11.89 -11.41
C ILE A 230 3.38 10.70 -10.44
N ILE A 231 2.99 9.51 -10.90
CA ILE A 231 3.11 8.27 -10.14
C ILE A 231 4.60 7.93 -9.94
N ARG A 232 5.41 8.05 -10.99
CA ARG A 232 6.85 7.79 -10.94
C ARG A 232 7.55 8.79 -10.04
N CYS A 233 7.32 10.09 -10.20
CA CYS A 233 7.95 11.11 -9.34
C CYS A 233 7.61 10.92 -7.86
N SER A 234 6.33 10.69 -7.53
CA SER A 234 5.91 10.45 -6.14
C SER A 234 6.52 9.16 -5.57
N SER A 235 6.60 8.10 -6.38
CA SER A 235 7.20 6.82 -5.96
C SER A 235 8.72 6.92 -5.82
N ILE A 236 9.41 7.69 -6.67
CA ILE A 236 10.84 7.99 -6.50
C ILE A 236 11.09 8.76 -5.21
N ILE A 237 10.27 9.75 -4.89
CA ILE A 237 10.38 10.48 -3.60
C ILE A 237 10.21 9.51 -2.43
N ALA A 238 9.19 8.65 -2.49
CA ALA A 238 8.94 7.66 -1.46
C ALA A 238 10.12 6.69 -1.31
N ARG A 239 10.64 6.15 -2.42
CA ARG A 239 11.80 5.25 -2.46
C ARG A 239 13.04 5.92 -1.86
N LEU A 240 13.40 7.11 -2.33
CA LEU A 240 14.59 7.81 -1.84
C LEU A 240 14.48 8.19 -0.34
N ALA A 241 13.29 8.57 0.12
CA ALA A 241 13.06 8.84 1.54
C ALA A 241 13.13 7.57 2.40
N ASP A 242 12.62 6.45 1.88
CA ASP A 242 12.72 5.13 2.51
C ASP A 242 14.18 4.70 2.60
N ASP A 243 14.91 4.66 1.49
CA ASP A 243 16.33 4.27 1.44
C ASP A 243 17.18 5.11 2.39
N LEU A 244 16.94 6.43 2.47
CA LEU A 244 17.64 7.31 3.39
C LEU A 244 17.34 6.98 4.87
N GLY A 245 16.12 6.52 5.16
CA GLY A 245 15.67 6.17 6.52
C GLY A 245 16.02 4.74 6.94
N THR A 246 16.20 3.82 5.99
CA THR A 246 16.41 2.39 6.24
C THR A 246 17.84 1.94 5.95
N SER A 247 18.62 2.70 5.17
CA SER A 247 20.05 2.41 5.02
C SER A 247 20.78 2.62 6.35
N THR A 248 21.28 1.53 6.92
CA THR A 248 22.27 1.59 7.99
C THR A 248 23.63 1.95 7.38
N VAL A 249 24.26 3.01 7.90
CA VAL A 249 25.69 3.29 7.67
C VAL A 249 26.54 2.15 8.23
#